data_AF-A0A3R9L2Y2-F1
#
_entry.id   AF-A0A3R9L2Y2-F1
#
_cell.length_a   1.000
_cell.length_b   1.000
_cell.length_c   1.000
_cell.angle_alpha   90.00
_cell.angle_beta   90.00
_cell.angle_gamma   90.00
#
_symmetry.space_group_name_H-M   'P 1'
#
loop_
_entity.id
_entity.type
_entity.pdbx_description
1 polymer ?
#
loop_
_entity_poly.entity_id
_entity_poly.type
_entity_poly.pdbx_seq_one_letter_code
_entity_poly.pdbx_strand_id
1 'polypeptide(L)'
;MIKTAFLSSDYPSDEAIDNQINSWLAENPDIMLIDIKFQSNVSAVADSGVSAEYWHASALIIYKVPSENNIRSIKSKEKIKK
;
A
#
# COMPACT_ATOMS: atom_id res chain seq x y z
N MET A 1 2.16 10.74 14.41
CA MET A 1 3.44 10.09 14.06
C MET A 1 3.37 9.61 12.62
N ILE A 2 4.43 9.78 11.82
CA ILE A 2 4.51 9.22 10.47
C ILE A 2 4.92 7.74 10.59
N LYS A 3 4.26 6.87 9.84
CA LYS A 3 4.50 5.43 9.76
C LYS A 3 4.52 4.98 8.30
N THR A 4 5.02 3.78 8.08
CA THR A 4 5.06 3.13 6.77
C THR A 4 4.56 1.70 6.83
N ALA A 5 3.96 1.22 5.74
CA ALA A 5 3.65 -0.19 5.51
C ALA A 5 4.24 -0.61 4.15
N PHE A 6 4.88 -1.76 4.10
CA PHE A 6 5.49 -2.30 2.88
C PHE A 6 4.69 -3.51 2.40
N LEU A 7 4.33 -3.52 1.13
CA LEU A 7 3.58 -4.57 0.46
C LEU A 7 4.37 -5.03 -0.77
N SER A 8 4.30 -6.31 -1.10
CA SER A 8 4.99 -6.87 -2.27
C SER A 8 4.25 -8.04 -2.88
N SER A 9 4.40 -8.19 -4.19
CA SER A 9 3.83 -9.26 -5.00
C SER A 9 4.88 -9.72 -6.01
N ASP A 10 5.16 -11.03 -6.01
CA ASP A 10 6.01 -11.67 -7.02
C ASP A 10 5.17 -12.26 -8.18
N TYR A 11 3.95 -11.74 -8.35
CA TYR A 11 3.01 -12.20 -9.37
C TYR A 11 3.05 -11.29 -10.62
N PRO A 12 2.92 -11.84 -11.83
CA PRO A 12 2.94 -11.08 -13.09
C PRO A 12 1.65 -10.29 -13.33
N SER A 13 1.19 -9.52 -12.34
CA SER A 13 0.06 -8.62 -12.48
C SER A 13 0.11 -7.50 -11.44
N ASP A 14 -0.03 -6.27 -11.91
CA ASP A 14 -0.23 -5.09 -11.05
C ASP A 14 -1.53 -5.20 -10.23
N GLU A 15 -2.50 -6.02 -10.66
CA GLU A 15 -3.73 -6.28 -9.91
C GLU A 15 -3.45 -6.89 -8.53
N ALA A 16 -2.42 -7.73 -8.41
CA ALA A 16 -2.10 -8.39 -7.16
C ALA A 16 -1.66 -7.39 -6.09
N ILE A 17 -0.82 -6.41 -6.46
CA ILE A 17 -0.34 -5.37 -5.55
C ILE A 17 -1.42 -4.31 -5.29
N ASP A 18 -2.26 -3.97 -6.27
CA ASP A 18 -3.43 -3.10 -6.08
C ASP A 18 -4.42 -3.69 -5.07
N ASN A 19 -4.71 -4.99 -5.17
CA ASN A 19 -5.58 -5.69 -4.22
C ASN A 19 -5.00 -5.65 -2.80
N GLN A 20 -3.69 -5.87 -2.64
CA GLN A 20 -3.02 -5.75 -1.34
C GLN A 20 -3.13 -4.33 -0.75
N ILE A 21 -2.91 -3.29 -1.57
CA ILE A 21 -3.04 -1.89 -1.14
C ILE A 21 -4.49 -1.61 -0.68
N ASN A 22 -5.49 -2.01 -1.48
CA ASN A 22 -6.90 -1.78 -1.18
C ASN A 22 -7.35 -2.52 0.08
N SER A 23 -6.95 -3.79 0.25
CA SER A 23 -7.21 -4.54 1.49
C SER A 23 -6.58 -3.87 2.70
N TRP A 24 -5.32 -3.42 2.59
CA TRP A 24 -4.64 -2.75 3.69
C TRP A 24 -5.31 -1.43 4.08
N LEU A 25 -5.75 -0.63 3.11
CA LEU A 25 -6.50 0.61 3.36
C LEU A 25 -7.86 0.34 4.02
N ALA A 26 -8.56 -0.73 3.60
CA ALA A 26 -9.83 -1.12 4.19
C ALA A 26 -9.68 -1.55 5.67
N GLU A 27 -8.57 -2.19 6.02
CA GLU A 27 -8.25 -2.57 7.41
C GLU A 27 -7.77 -1.39 8.26
N ASN A 28 -7.34 -0.28 7.62
CA ASN A 28 -6.77 0.89 8.29
C ASN A 28 -7.54 2.19 7.93
N PRO A 29 -8.87 2.26 8.13
CA PRO A 29 -9.71 3.35 7.60
C PRO A 29 -9.43 4.72 8.24
N ASP A 30 -8.88 4.74 9.46
CA ASP A 30 -8.67 5.96 10.22
C ASP A 30 -7.31 6.64 9.94
N ILE A 31 -6.47 6.07 9.07
CA ILE A 31 -5.17 6.68 8.76
C ILE A 31 -5.33 7.94 7.91
N MET A 32 -4.35 8.84 8.01
CA MET A 32 -4.19 9.90 7.03
C MET A 32 -3.10 9.48 6.04
N LEU A 33 -3.50 9.01 4.86
CA LEU A 33 -2.57 8.68 3.78
C LEU A 33 -1.76 9.92 3.38
N ILE A 34 -0.43 9.79 3.31
CA ILE A 34 0.46 10.85 2.81
C ILE A 34 0.83 10.57 1.35
N ASP A 35 1.32 9.35 1.08
CA ASP A 35 1.85 8.95 -0.23
C ASP A 35 1.89 7.41 -0.34
N ILE A 36 1.94 6.90 -1.56
CA ILE A 36 2.25 5.50 -1.87
C ILE A 36 3.35 5.50 -2.92
N LYS A 37 4.52 4.97 -2.55
CA LYS A 37 5.64 4.82 -3.50
C LYS A 37 5.58 3.43 -4.11
N PHE A 38 5.46 3.36 -5.43
CA PHE A 38 5.38 2.12 -6.18
C PHE A 38 6.70 1.81 -6.89
N GLN A 39 7.08 0.53 -6.91
CA GLN A 39 8.19 0.02 -7.71
C GLN A 39 7.76 -1.31 -8.34
N SER A 40 7.99 -1.47 -9.64
CA SER A 40 7.81 -2.74 -10.34
C SER A 40 9.01 -3.01 -11.24
N ASN A 41 9.52 -4.25 -11.17
CA ASN A 41 10.64 -4.73 -11.96
C ASN A 41 10.30 -6.09 -12.59
N VAL A 42 10.81 -6.30 -13.80
CA VAL A 42 10.83 -7.61 -14.45
C VAL A 42 12.29 -7.96 -14.70
N SER A 43 12.71 -9.12 -14.20
CA SER A 43 14.06 -9.65 -14.43
C SER A 43 13.96 -10.93 -15.24
N ALA A 44 14.70 -11.02 -16.34
CA ALA A 44 14.84 -12.24 -17.11
C ALA A 44 16.27 -12.77 -16.98
N VAL A 45 16.40 -14.07 -16.72
CA VAL A 45 17.69 -14.77 -16.71
C VAL A 45 17.67 -15.81 -17.82
N ALA A 46 18.74 -15.86 -18.62
CA ALA A 46 18.98 -16.91 -19.61
C ALA A 46 20.37 -17.50 -19.38
N ASP A 47 20.44 -18.76 -18.97
CA ASP A 47 21.69 -19.50 -18.79
C ASP A 47 21.54 -20.91 -19.36
N SER A 48 22.47 -21.30 -20.25
CA SER A 48 22.65 -22.68 -20.72
C SER A 48 21.37 -23.41 -21.19
N GLY A 49 20.43 -22.67 -21.79
CA GLY A 49 19.17 -23.22 -22.34
C GLY A 49 17.97 -23.17 -21.40
N VAL A 50 18.11 -22.63 -20.18
CA VAL A 50 17.01 -22.36 -19.24
C VAL A 50 16.75 -20.85 -19.20
N SER A 51 15.49 -20.47 -19.41
CA SER A 51 15.01 -19.09 -19.24
C SER A 51 14.00 -19.00 -18.11
N ALA A 52 14.14 -18.02 -17.24
CA ALA A 52 13.17 -17.70 -16.19
C ALA A 52 12.86 -16.19 -16.19
N GLU A 53 11.59 -15.86 -15.95
CA GLU A 53 11.12 -14.50 -15.73
C GLU A 53 10.68 -14.35 -14.27
N TYR A 54 11.22 -13.33 -13.61
CA TYR A 54 10.88 -12.97 -12.24
C TYR A 54 10.20 -11.61 -12.25
N TRP A 55 8.97 -11.60 -11.74
CA TRP A 55 8.15 -10.42 -11.58
C TRP A 55 8.23 -9.98 -10.13
N HIS A 56 8.39 -8.68 -9.91
CA HIS A 56 8.35 -8.13 -8.58
C HIS A 56 7.71 -6.74 -8.60
N ALA A 57 6.57 -6.61 -7.94
CA ALA A 57 5.95 -5.33 -7.65
C ALA A 57 5.94 -5.10 -6.14
N SER A 58 6.19 -3.86 -5.72
CA SER A 58 6.14 -3.46 -4.31
C SER A 58 5.61 -2.06 -4.13
N ALA A 59 5.03 -1.81 -2.97
CA ALA A 59 4.49 -0.52 -2.58
C ALA A 59 4.88 -0.18 -1.14
N LEU A 60 5.36 1.05 -0.93
CA LEU A 60 5.58 1.64 0.37
C LEU A 60 4.49 2.68 0.64
N ILE A 61 3.54 2.32 1.49
CA ILE A 61 2.48 3.22 1.96
C ILE A 61 3.04 4.08 3.08
N ILE A 62 2.96 5.40 2.94
CA ILE A 62 3.42 6.38 3.93
C ILE A 62 2.20 7.09 4.49
N TYR A 63 2.01 7.06 5.80
CA TYR A 63 0.79 7.56 6.44
C TYR A 63 1.06 8.19 7.81
N LYS A 64 0.12 9.02 8.27
CA LYS A 64 0.09 9.53 9.64
C LYS A 64 -0.96 8.78 10.44
N VAL A 65 -0.58 8.34 11.63
CA VAL A 65 -1.54 7.88 12.64
C VAL A 65 -2.15 9.11 13.32
N PRO A 66 -3.49 9.25 13.34
CA PRO A 66 -4.14 10.31 14.10
C PRO A 66 -3.82 10.16 15.59
N SER A 67 -3.53 11.26 16.27
CA SER A 67 -3.59 11.30 17.73
C SER A 67 -5.06 11.22 18.19
N GLU A 68 -5.32 10.73 19.40
CA GLU A 68 -6.68 10.59 19.95
C GLU A 68 -7.53 11.87 19.82
N ASN A 69 -6.90 13.04 19.99
CA ASN A 69 -7.54 14.35 19.82
C ASN A 69 -8.03 14.61 18.39
N ASN A 70 -7.32 14.11 17.38
CA ASN A 70 -7.70 14.26 15.97
C ASN A 70 -8.88 13.35 15.60
N ILE A 71 -8.94 12.13 16.16
CA ILE A 71 -10.04 11.17 15.93
C ILE A 71 -11.36 11.76 16.46
N ARG A 72 -11.34 12.33 17.68
CA ARG A 72 -12.52 12.99 18.27
C ARG A 72 -13.01 14.14 17.39
N SER A 73 -12.11 14.96 16.87
CA SER A 73 -12.45 16.06 15.96
C SER A 73 -13.08 15.58 14.64
N ILE A 74 -12.56 14.50 14.04
CA ILE A 74 -13.11 13.92 12.80
C ILE A 74 -14.54 13.42 13.02
N LYS A 75 -14.75 12.60 14.06
CA LYS A 75 -16.08 12.06 14.41
C LYS A 75 -17.10 13.15 14.76
N SER A 76 -16.62 14.25 15.35
CA SER A 76 -17.47 15.41 15.68
C SER A 76 -17.95 16.14 14.41
N LYS A 77 -17.08 16.31 13.40
CA LYS A 77 -17.44 16.94 12.12
C LYS A 77 -18.40 16.10 11.28
N GLU A 78 -18.30 14.77 11.34
CA GLU A 78 -19.25 13.88 10.65
C GLU A 78 -20.66 13.92 11.25
N LYS A 79 -20.78 14.07 12.58
CA LYS A 79 -22.08 14.22 13.25
C LYS A 79 -22.81 15.52 12.92
N ILE A 80 -22.09 16.59 12.58
CA ILE A 80 -22.66 17.90 12.24
C ILE A 80 -23.19 17.94 10.79
N LYS A 81 -22.80 16.99 9.94
CA LYS A 81 -23.20 16.92 8.53
C LYS A 81 -24.47 16.09 8.26
N LYS A 82 -25.14 15.59 9.30
CA LYS A 82 -26.46 14.93 9.24
C LYS A 82 -27.51 15.85 9.85
#